data_AF-A0A7V9NQL8-F1
#
_entry.id   AF-A0A7V9NQL8-F1
#
_cell.length_a   1.000
_cell.length_b   1.000
_cell.length_c   1.000
_cell.angle_alpha   90.00
_cell.angle_beta   90.00
_cell.angle_gamma   90.00
#
_symmetry.space_group_name_H-M   'P 1'
#
loop_
_entity.id
_entity.type
_entity.pdbx_description
1 polymer ?
#
loop_
_entity_poly.entity_id
_entity_poly.type
_entity_poly.pdbx_seq_one_letter_code
_entity_poly.pdbx_strand_id
1 'polypeptide(L)'
;VELHPEAGCGGPLDLHLALELDPRVMLAFEDAVMVLDDNAEDAQPPDEFFFALTFTWSLPPLPHGPDLLRLAIDLAGVGGIELPVEVSAIDSIPSATDAAERRLTVVAKQHISLSKIFAGEELLCGVLDRCLAVSNHLLDNAPVWLDG
;
A
#
# COMPACT_ATOMS: atom_id res chain seq x y z
N VAL A 1 9.09 -2.81 4.95
CA VAL A 1 10.34 -2.17 4.44
C VAL A 1 9.97 -0.75 4.02
N GLU A 2 10.79 0.24 4.33
CA GLU A 2 10.59 1.62 3.83
C GLU A 2 11.04 1.68 2.36
N LEU A 3 10.12 2.01 1.47
CA LEU A 3 10.37 2.09 0.03
C LEU A 3 9.74 3.38 -0.47
N HIS A 4 10.32 4.53 -0.12
CA HIS A 4 9.96 5.79 -0.78
C HIS A 4 10.69 5.91 -2.13
N PRO A 5 10.10 6.57 -3.14
CA PRO A 5 10.80 6.89 -4.40
C PRO A 5 12.08 7.70 -4.14
N GLU A 6 13.08 7.61 -5.02
CA GLU A 6 14.34 8.38 -4.90
C GLU A 6 14.08 9.89 -4.80
N ALA A 7 13.08 10.40 -5.53
CA ALA A 7 12.66 11.80 -5.48
C ALA A 7 12.07 12.23 -4.11
N GLY A 8 11.63 11.28 -3.29
CA GLY A 8 11.14 11.50 -1.92
C GLY A 8 12.18 11.20 -0.84
N CYS A 9 13.42 10.83 -1.20
CA CYS A 9 14.45 10.49 -0.24
C CYS A 9 14.84 11.71 0.62
N GLY A 10 14.52 11.67 1.91
CA GLY A 10 14.66 12.81 2.83
C GLY A 10 13.54 13.87 2.72
N GLY A 11 12.49 13.59 1.94
CA GLY A 11 11.29 14.40 1.81
C GLY A 11 10.24 14.10 2.88
N PRO A 12 9.09 14.80 2.88
CA PRO A 12 8.08 14.68 3.92
C PRO A 12 7.20 13.43 3.79
N LEU A 13 7.35 12.64 2.73
CA LEU A 13 6.52 11.47 2.48
C LEU A 13 7.27 10.20 2.88
N ASP A 14 6.68 9.45 3.81
CA ASP A 14 7.09 8.08 4.10
C ASP A 14 6.14 7.08 3.42
N LEU A 15 6.72 6.04 2.82
CA LEU A 15 6.00 4.92 2.21
C LEU A 15 6.47 3.61 2.84
N HIS A 16 5.58 3.02 3.63
CA HIS A 16 5.79 1.73 4.27
C HIS A 16 5.07 0.61 3.53
N LEU A 17 5.79 -0.47 3.22
CA LEU A 17 5.22 -1.71 2.67
C LEU A 17 5.29 -2.83 3.70
N ALA A 18 4.14 -3.48 3.92
CA ALA A 18 3.99 -4.62 4.81
C ALA A 18 3.33 -5.78 4.08
N LEU A 19 4.03 -6.92 4.02
CA LEU A 19 3.46 -8.20 3.58
C LEU A 19 3.02 -8.98 4.81
N GLU A 20 1.72 -9.26 4.91
CA GLU A 20 1.12 -10.02 6.00
C GLU A 20 1.16 -11.51 5.67
N LEU A 21 2.00 -12.24 6.39
CA LEU A 21 2.16 -13.69 6.24
C LEU A 21 1.28 -14.39 7.28
N ASP A 22 0.18 -15.00 6.87
CA ASP A 22 -0.60 -15.91 7.72
C ASP A 22 0.00 -17.33 7.64
N PRO A 23 0.55 -17.88 8.75
CA PRO A 23 1.11 -19.23 8.76
C PRO A 23 0.10 -20.31 8.36
N ARG A 24 -1.19 -20.11 8.62
CA ARG A 24 -2.23 -21.09 8.25
C ARG A 24 -2.42 -21.14 6.75
N VAL A 25 -2.40 -20.00 6.08
CA VAL A 25 -2.48 -19.91 4.62
C VAL A 25 -1.24 -20.56 4.00
N MET A 26 -0.04 -20.32 4.56
CA MET A 26 1.19 -20.97 4.10
C MET A 26 1.14 -22.49 4.20
N LEU A 27 0.78 -23.01 5.36
CA LEU A 27 0.74 -24.46 5.58
C LEU A 27 -0.31 -25.13 4.68
N ALA A 28 -1.48 -24.49 4.50
CA ALA A 28 -2.50 -25.00 3.60
C ALA A 28 -2.05 -24.97 2.13
N PHE A 29 -1.30 -23.94 1.73
CA PHE A 29 -0.70 -23.88 0.39
C PHE A 29 0.37 -24.95 0.19
N GLU A 30 1.25 -25.17 1.19
CA GLU A 30 2.25 -26.23 1.18
C GLU A 30 1.60 -27.61 1.02
N ASP A 31 0.55 -27.90 1.78
CA ASP A 31 -0.23 -29.13 1.64
C ASP A 31 -0.80 -29.31 0.22
N ALA A 32 -1.32 -28.22 -0.38
CA ALA A 32 -1.85 -28.25 -1.75
C ALA A 32 -0.76 -28.52 -2.79
N VAL A 33 0.43 -27.96 -2.63
CA VAL A 33 1.57 -28.20 -3.53
C VAL A 33 2.07 -29.64 -3.41
N MET A 34 2.21 -30.18 -2.20
CA MET A 34 2.65 -31.56 -1.98
C MET A 34 1.73 -32.59 -2.65
N VAL A 35 0.41 -32.35 -2.64
CA VAL A 35 -0.57 -33.21 -3.33
C VAL A 35 -0.37 -33.20 -4.85
N LEU A 36 0.11 -32.11 -5.43
CA LEU A 36 0.31 -31.99 -6.87
C LEU A 36 1.58 -32.67 -7.36
N ASP A 37 2.68 -32.56 -6.59
CA ASP A 37 3.93 -33.27 -6.87
C ASP A 37 3.72 -34.79 -6.98
N ASP A 38 2.76 -35.34 -6.24
CA ASP A 38 2.39 -36.76 -6.30
C ASP A 38 1.57 -37.13 -7.56
N ASN A 39 0.97 -36.16 -8.27
CA ASN A 39 -0.07 -36.40 -9.27
C ASN A 39 0.19 -35.84 -10.69
N ALA A 40 1.07 -34.83 -10.89
CA ALA A 40 1.55 -34.39 -12.22
C ALA A 40 2.64 -33.29 -12.16
N GLU A 41 3.70 -33.43 -12.97
CA GLU A 41 4.88 -32.52 -13.00
C GLU A 41 4.60 -31.06 -13.43
N ASP A 42 3.46 -30.77 -14.08
CA ASP A 42 3.09 -29.42 -14.56
C ASP A 42 1.81 -28.87 -13.90
N ALA A 43 1.32 -29.51 -12.83
CA ALA A 43 0.08 -29.08 -12.20
C ALA A 43 0.29 -27.86 -11.30
N GLN A 44 -0.62 -26.88 -11.37
CA GLN A 44 -0.56 -25.66 -10.56
C GLN A 44 -1.47 -25.77 -9.32
N PRO A 45 -1.04 -25.24 -8.17
CA PRO A 45 -1.89 -25.13 -6.99
C PRO A 45 -3.11 -24.21 -7.25
N PRO A 46 -4.24 -24.45 -6.58
CA PRO A 46 -5.44 -23.64 -6.78
C PRO A 46 -5.20 -22.18 -6.38
N ASP A 47 -5.76 -21.24 -7.15
CA ASP A 47 -5.61 -19.79 -6.91
C ASP A 47 -6.57 -19.29 -5.81
N GLU A 48 -6.43 -19.85 -4.61
CA GLU A 48 -7.27 -19.54 -3.44
C GLU A 48 -6.48 -19.07 -2.21
N PHE A 49 -5.14 -19.15 -2.28
CA PHE A 49 -4.25 -18.76 -1.19
C PHE A 49 -3.64 -17.39 -1.48
N PHE A 50 -3.94 -16.43 -0.61
CA PHE A 50 -3.53 -15.04 -0.79
C PHE A 50 -2.86 -14.48 0.45
N PHE A 51 -1.85 -13.65 0.23
CA PHE A 51 -1.33 -12.74 1.24
C PHE A 51 -1.77 -11.31 1.00
N ALA A 52 -1.90 -10.54 2.08
CA ALA A 52 -2.16 -9.11 1.97
C ALA A 52 -0.84 -8.35 1.90
N LEU A 53 -0.68 -7.54 0.87
CA LEU A 53 0.36 -6.52 0.76
C LEU A 53 -0.29 -5.16 1.00
N THR A 54 0.12 -4.50 2.07
CA THR A 54 -0.38 -3.19 2.47
C THR A 54 0.68 -2.12 2.16
N PHE A 55 0.26 -1.06 1.47
CA PHE A 55 1.03 0.15 1.23
C PHE A 55 0.46 1.26 2.11
N THR A 56 1.31 1.92 2.89
CA THR A 56 0.92 3.01 3.77
C THR A 56 1.78 4.23 3.47
N TRP A 57 1.13 5.29 3.01
CA TRP A 57 1.74 6.61 2.88
C TRP A 57 1.40 7.45 4.11
N SER A 58 2.42 8.08 4.68
CA SER A 58 2.24 9.02 5.78
C SER A 58 3.02 10.31 5.53
N LEU A 59 2.41 11.42 5.93
CA LEU A 59 3.00 12.75 5.90
C LEU A 59 3.10 13.28 7.35
N PRO A 60 4.04 14.20 7.63
CA PRO A 60 4.07 14.92 8.91
C PRO A 60 2.77 15.72 9.12
N PRO A 61 2.54 16.27 10.32
CA PRO A 61 1.41 17.14 10.58
C PRO A 61 1.27 18.23 9.50
N LEU A 62 0.07 18.38 8.95
CA LEU A 62 -0.26 19.27 7.83
C LEU A 62 -1.06 20.48 8.33
N PRO A 63 -0.44 21.67 8.51
CA PRO A 63 -1.15 22.88 8.94
C PRO A 63 -2.23 23.32 7.94
N HIS A 64 -1.99 23.09 6.65
CA HIS A 64 -2.88 23.43 5.54
C HIS A 64 -3.38 22.18 4.82
N GLY A 65 -3.74 21.14 5.60
CA GLY A 65 -4.14 19.83 5.08
C GLY A 65 -5.29 19.88 4.05
N PRO A 66 -5.35 18.89 3.14
CA PRO A 66 -6.30 18.87 2.04
C PRO A 66 -7.75 18.62 2.49
N ASP A 67 -8.69 18.94 1.59
CA ASP A 67 -10.03 18.37 1.64
C ASP A 67 -9.96 16.86 1.35
N LEU A 68 -10.36 16.03 2.31
CA LEU A 68 -10.20 14.58 2.22
C LEU A 68 -11.06 13.94 1.13
N LEU A 69 -12.26 14.48 0.87
CA LEU A 69 -13.13 13.94 -0.16
C LEU A 69 -12.52 14.19 -1.54
N ARG A 70 -12.02 15.41 -1.76
CA ARG A 70 -11.32 15.75 -3.00
C ARG A 70 -10.07 14.89 -3.18
N LEU A 71 -9.22 14.78 -2.16
CA LEU A 71 -8.02 13.96 -2.24
C LEU A 71 -8.35 12.49 -2.51
N ALA A 72 -9.38 11.93 -1.88
CA ALA A 72 -9.82 10.57 -2.15
C ALA A 72 -10.27 10.36 -3.60
N ILE A 73 -10.96 11.34 -4.20
CA ILE A 73 -11.38 11.29 -5.61
C ILE A 73 -10.15 11.38 -6.54
N ASP A 74 -9.25 12.32 -6.28
CA ASP A 74 -8.05 12.52 -7.08
C ASP A 74 -7.18 11.25 -7.05
N LEU A 75 -6.94 10.69 -5.86
CA LEU A 75 -6.15 9.46 -5.70
C LEU A 75 -6.87 8.22 -6.24
N ALA A 76 -8.20 8.15 -6.20
CA ALA A 76 -8.94 7.07 -6.87
C ALA A 76 -8.70 7.10 -8.39
N GLY A 77 -8.56 8.29 -8.99
CA GLY A 77 -8.15 8.44 -10.39
C GLY A 77 -6.71 8.00 -10.66
N VAL A 78 -5.79 8.26 -9.72
CA VAL A 78 -4.37 7.90 -9.84
C VAL A 78 -4.13 6.39 -9.66
N GLY A 79 -4.67 5.82 -8.57
CA GLY A 79 -4.56 4.41 -8.23
C GLY A 79 -5.40 3.49 -9.13
N GLY A 80 -6.52 4.00 -9.65
CA GLY A 80 -7.42 3.26 -10.53
C GLY A 80 -8.01 2.03 -9.84
N ILE A 81 -8.44 1.05 -10.65
CA ILE A 81 -8.99 -0.21 -10.16
C ILE A 81 -7.92 -1.16 -9.59
N GLU A 82 -6.67 -0.95 -9.98
CA GLU A 82 -5.55 -1.84 -9.65
C GLU A 82 -4.97 -1.54 -8.25
N LEU A 83 -5.10 -0.29 -7.80
CA LEU A 83 -4.63 0.14 -6.48
C LEU A 83 -5.73 0.94 -5.78
N PRO A 84 -6.73 0.26 -5.18
CA PRO A 84 -7.77 0.94 -4.41
C PRO A 84 -7.15 1.59 -3.17
N VAL A 85 -7.31 2.91 -3.08
CA VAL A 85 -6.74 3.75 -2.03
C VAL A 85 -7.81 4.21 -1.05
N GLU A 86 -7.45 4.19 0.22
CA GLU A 86 -8.22 4.73 1.33
C GLU A 86 -7.47 5.94 1.89
N VAL A 87 -8.20 7.04 2.12
CA VAL A 87 -7.63 8.29 2.63
C VAL A 87 -8.26 8.59 3.98
N SER A 88 -7.42 8.87 4.97
CA SER A 88 -7.86 9.20 6.32
C SER A 88 -6.99 10.31 6.91
N ALA A 89 -7.55 11.10 7.83
CA ALA A 89 -6.76 12.01 8.63
C ALA A 89 -7.17 11.97 10.09
N ILE A 90 -6.21 12.17 10.97
CA ILE A 90 -6.39 12.15 12.42
C ILE A 90 -5.86 13.47 12.98
N ASP A 91 -6.68 14.12 13.80
CA ASP A 91 -6.25 15.26 14.62
C ASP A 91 -5.80 14.73 15.98
N SER A 92 -4.59 15.12 16.39
CA SER A 92 -4.03 14.80 17.71
C SER A 92 -3.70 16.07 18.48
N ILE A 93 -3.92 16.07 19.79
CA ILE A 93 -3.61 17.20 20.68
C ILE A 93 -2.57 16.68 21.69
N PRO A 94 -1.26 16.93 21.48
CA PRO A 94 -0.21 16.35 22.31
C PRO A 94 -0.29 16.76 23.78
N SER A 95 -0.70 18.00 24.05
CA SER A 95 -0.99 18.55 25.38
C SER A 95 -2.25 19.40 25.33
N ALA A 96 -2.95 19.54 26.46
CA ALA A 96 -4.19 20.32 26.56
C ALA A 96 -4.05 21.80 26.16
N THR A 97 -2.81 22.32 26.09
CA THR A 97 -2.50 23.68 25.68
C THR A 97 -2.04 23.81 24.23
N ASP A 98 -1.81 22.69 23.55
CA ASP A 98 -1.24 22.67 22.21
C ASP A 98 -2.33 22.78 21.15
N ALA A 99 -1.93 23.23 19.96
CA ALA A 99 -2.78 23.18 18.79
C ALA A 99 -2.96 21.74 18.30
N ALA A 100 -4.07 21.47 17.61
CA ALA A 100 -4.28 20.18 16.98
C ALA A 100 -3.29 19.95 15.82
N GLU A 101 -2.60 18.82 15.83
CA GLU A 101 -1.78 18.31 14.74
C GLU A 101 -2.61 17.37 13.88
N ARG A 102 -2.88 17.76 12.62
CA ARG A 102 -3.59 16.93 11.65
C ARG A 102 -2.61 16.08 10.84
N ARG A 103 -2.71 14.75 10.92
CA ARG A 103 -1.88 13.82 10.13
C ARG A 103 -2.71 13.13 9.07
N LEU A 104 -2.20 13.08 7.85
CA LEU A 104 -2.80 12.39 6.72
C LEU A 104 -2.17 11.01 6.57
N THR A 105 -3.02 9.99 6.43
CA THR A 105 -2.62 8.61 6.13
C THR A 105 -3.40 8.13 4.91
N VAL A 106 -2.67 7.64 3.91
CA VAL A 106 -3.25 6.96 2.75
C VAL A 106 -2.84 5.49 2.81
N VAL A 107 -3.77 4.59 2.57
CA VAL A 107 -3.53 3.14 2.61
C VAL A 107 -4.05 2.49 1.33
N ALA A 108 -3.32 1.54 0.78
CA ALA A 108 -3.82 0.63 -0.25
C ALA A 108 -3.51 -0.81 0.12
N LYS A 109 -4.40 -1.73 -0.24
CA LYS A 109 -4.26 -3.16 0.04
C LYS A 109 -4.39 -3.97 -1.24
N GLN A 110 -3.43 -4.85 -1.46
CA GLN A 110 -3.40 -5.79 -2.58
C GLN A 110 -3.35 -7.22 -2.07
N HIS A 111 -4.10 -8.12 -2.70
CA HIS A 111 -4.00 -9.56 -2.44
C HIS A 111 -3.03 -10.18 -3.44
N ILE A 112 -2.02 -10.88 -2.92
CA ILE A 112 -0.97 -11.55 -3.69
C ILE A 112 -1.26 -13.03 -3.73
N SER A 113 -1.40 -13.59 -4.92
CA SER A 113 -1.62 -15.03 -5.13
C SER A 113 -0.34 -15.82 -4.91
N LEU A 114 -0.38 -16.82 -4.03
CA LEU A 114 0.73 -17.75 -3.84
C LEU A 114 0.91 -18.67 -5.05
N SER A 115 -0.17 -19.04 -5.73
CA SER A 115 -0.12 -19.91 -6.91
C SER A 115 0.57 -19.25 -8.08
N LYS A 116 0.35 -17.94 -8.28
CA LYS A 116 1.06 -17.16 -9.29
C LYS A 116 2.52 -16.91 -8.92
N ILE A 117 2.83 -16.69 -7.64
CA ILE A 117 4.22 -16.62 -7.16
C ILE A 117 4.93 -17.95 -7.48
N PHE A 118 4.28 -19.07 -7.17
CA PHE A 118 4.81 -20.41 -7.42
C PHE A 118 5.05 -20.67 -8.91
N ALA A 119 4.14 -20.18 -9.77
CA ALA A 119 4.30 -20.24 -11.22
C ALA A 119 5.39 -19.30 -11.78
N GLY A 120 6.01 -18.47 -10.93
CA GLY A 120 7.04 -17.52 -11.34
C GLY A 120 6.52 -16.33 -12.14
N GLU A 121 5.23 -16.00 -12.01
CA GLU A 121 4.63 -14.85 -12.70
C GLU A 121 5.16 -13.53 -12.13
N GLU A 122 5.39 -12.53 -13.00
CA GLU A 122 5.67 -11.16 -12.56
C GLU A 122 4.41 -10.54 -11.97
N LEU A 123 4.36 -10.53 -10.64
CA LEU A 123 3.29 -9.91 -9.88
C LEU A 123 3.72 -8.50 -9.49
N LEU A 124 2.78 -7.56 -9.58
CA LEU A 124 2.86 -6.19 -9.02
C LEU A 124 3.49 -5.09 -9.86
N CYS A 125 4.01 -5.30 -11.08
CA CYS A 125 4.57 -4.20 -11.86
C CYS A 125 3.59 -3.02 -12.02
N GLY A 126 2.37 -3.29 -12.46
CA GLY A 126 1.32 -2.26 -12.56
C GLY A 126 0.96 -1.64 -11.20
N VAL A 127 0.88 -2.45 -10.14
CA VAL A 127 0.58 -1.98 -8.78
C VAL A 127 1.67 -1.04 -8.27
N LEU A 128 2.95 -1.38 -8.47
CA LEU A 128 4.09 -0.56 -8.06
C LEU A 128 4.18 0.74 -8.87
N ASP A 129 3.86 0.71 -10.16
CA ASP A 129 3.75 1.92 -10.98
C ASP A 129 2.64 2.85 -10.46
N ARG A 130 1.50 2.29 -10.05
CA ARG A 130 0.41 3.05 -9.39
C ARG A 130 0.84 3.59 -8.04
N CYS A 131 1.56 2.81 -7.23
CA CYS A 131 2.09 3.26 -5.95
C CYS A 131 3.07 4.43 -6.13
N LEU A 132 3.91 4.39 -7.17
CA LEU A 132 4.80 5.50 -7.52
C LEU A 132 3.98 6.74 -7.92
N ALA A 133 2.94 6.57 -8.74
CA ALA A 133 2.07 7.68 -9.15
C ALA A 133 1.36 8.33 -7.95
N VAL A 134 0.85 7.53 -7.00
CA VAL A 134 0.27 8.03 -5.74
C VAL A 134 1.31 8.80 -4.94
N SER A 135 2.53 8.25 -4.82
CA SER A 135 3.63 8.91 -4.10
C SER A 135 3.98 10.26 -4.69
N ASN A 136 4.09 10.34 -6.02
CA ASN A 136 4.36 11.60 -6.72
C ASN A 136 3.23 12.61 -6.54
N HIS A 137 1.97 12.17 -6.64
CA HIS A 137 0.82 13.04 -6.40
C HIS A 137 0.84 13.64 -4.99
N LEU A 138 1.17 12.84 -3.97
CA LEU A 138 1.28 13.33 -2.60
C LEU A 138 2.47 14.30 -2.43
N LEU A 139 3.62 14.00 -3.03
CA LEU A 139 4.80 14.87 -3.00
C LEU A 139 4.56 16.22 -3.70
N ASP A 140 3.88 16.22 -4.85
CA ASP A 140 3.58 17.44 -5.62
C ASP A 140 2.68 18.41 -4.84
N ASN A 141 1.77 17.87 -4.01
CA ASN A 141 0.86 18.67 -3.20
C ASN A 141 1.41 18.98 -1.79
N ALA A 142 2.40 18.24 -1.30
CA ALA A 142 2.94 18.39 0.04
C ALA A 142 3.40 19.83 0.38
N PRO A 143 4.08 20.59 -0.51
CA PRO A 143 4.45 21.98 -0.22
C PRO A 143 3.25 22.88 0.10
N VAL A 144 2.13 22.73 -0.61
CA VAL A 144 0.92 23.51 -0.36
C VAL A 144 0.31 23.17 1.00
N TRP A 145 0.38 21.91 1.41
CA TRP A 145 -0.18 21.47 2.69
C TRP A 145 0.71 21.80 3.90
N LEU A 146 2.02 21.92 3.67
CA LEU A 146 3.02 22.22 4.69
C LEU A 146 3.27 23.73 4.85
N ASP A 147 3.45 24.43 3.74
CA ASP A 147 3.95 25.81 3.72
C ASP A 147 2.86 26.85 3.39
N GLY A 148 1.77 26.43 2.74
CA GLY A 148 0.62 27.29 2.37
C GLY A 148 0.71 27.94 0.99
#